data_AF-A0A2R6Q2V6-F1
#
_entry.id   AF-A0A2R6Q2V6-F1
#
_cell.length_a   1.000
_cell.length_b   1.000
_cell.length_c   1.000
_cell.angle_alpha   90.00
_cell.angle_beta   90.00
_cell.angle_gamma   90.00
#
_symmetry.space_group_name_H-M   'P 1'
#
loop_
_entity.id
_entity.type
_entity.pdbx_description
1 polymer ?
#
loop_
_entity_poly.entity_id
_entity_poly.type
_entity_poly.pdbx_seq_one_letter_code
_entity_poly.pdbx_strand_id
1 'polypeptide(L)'
;MAEEATPITCTGTVTARVEGFTRAQVWPFLEDFGGLHKIDPLADISYALEGVYGHPGLIRFCASSTTTETGETKVLWFHEKLLAMDPTTYSYNYEVLENNVGFTYCKSSFKVVPIDGDEKLGSQIEWTYVSNLFEGKPPEHVADYFNTNLQIMATNIKKYLEEKS
;
A
#
# COMPACT_ATOMS: atom_id res chain seq x y z
N MET A 1 -32.25 20.09 -6.53
CA MET A 1 -30.83 20.44 -6.41
C MET A 1 -30.32 19.76 -5.16
N ALA A 2 -29.82 18.54 -5.29
CA ALA A 2 -29.20 17.86 -4.16
C ALA A 2 -27.81 18.49 -3.99
N GLU A 3 -27.56 19.06 -2.81
CA GLU A 3 -26.24 19.45 -2.38
C GLU A 3 -25.43 18.16 -2.28
N GLU A 4 -24.52 17.92 -3.23
CA GLU A 4 -23.56 16.82 -3.14
C GLU A 4 -22.70 17.11 -1.91
N ALA A 5 -23.06 16.50 -0.78
CA ALA A 5 -22.27 16.56 0.43
C ALA A 5 -20.87 16.05 0.09
N THR A 6 -19.87 16.92 0.18
CA THR A 6 -18.46 16.53 0.03
C THR A 6 -18.20 15.34 0.96
N PRO A 7 -17.73 14.19 0.43
CA PRO A 7 -17.51 13.02 1.25
C PRO A 7 -16.55 13.35 2.39
N ILE A 8 -16.84 12.86 3.60
CA ILE A 8 -15.95 13.01 4.74
C ILE A 8 -14.66 12.24 4.44
N THR A 9 -13.57 12.95 4.24
CA THR A 9 -12.24 12.39 3.95
C THR A 9 -11.39 12.30 5.22
N CYS A 10 -10.70 11.18 5.38
CA CYS A 10 -9.66 10.96 6.39
C CYS A 10 -8.28 11.03 5.72
N THR A 11 -7.34 11.70 6.39
CA THR A 11 -5.94 11.79 5.96
C THR A 11 -5.06 11.23 7.07
N GLY A 12 -4.05 10.43 6.70
CA GLY A 12 -3.12 9.89 7.68
C GLY A 12 -1.80 9.45 7.07
N THR A 13 -0.86 9.17 7.96
CA THR A 13 0.45 8.59 7.65
C THR A 13 0.70 7.47 8.64
N VAL A 14 1.06 6.29 8.14
CA VAL A 14 1.54 5.17 8.94
C VAL A 14 2.97 4.84 8.54
N THR A 15 3.76 4.29 9.46
CA THR A 15 5.17 3.99 9.22
C THR A 15 5.54 2.60 9.71
N ALA A 16 6.51 1.96 9.06
CA ALA A 16 7.09 0.69 9.49
C ALA A 16 8.60 0.67 9.24
N ARG A 17 9.35 0.09 10.16
CA ARG A 17 10.82 0.05 10.12
C ARG A 17 11.33 -1.27 9.53
N VAL A 18 12.31 -1.17 8.66
CA VAL A 18 13.12 -2.26 8.08
C VAL A 18 14.57 -2.01 8.50
N GLU A 19 14.85 -2.35 9.75
CA GLU A 19 16.16 -2.12 10.38
C GLU A 19 17.27 -2.93 9.70
N GLY A 20 18.47 -2.34 9.65
CA GLY A 20 19.67 -2.98 9.08
C GLY A 20 19.75 -3.02 7.55
N PHE A 21 18.70 -2.59 6.85
CA PHE A 21 18.67 -2.55 5.39
C PHE A 21 18.46 -1.13 4.86
N THR A 22 19.32 -0.73 3.93
CA THR A 22 19.33 0.59 3.31
C THR A 22 18.13 0.80 2.39
N ARG A 23 17.82 2.07 2.08
CA ARG A 23 16.68 2.39 1.20
C ARG A 23 16.81 1.76 -0.18
N ALA A 24 18.04 1.69 -0.70
CA ALA A 24 18.33 1.05 -1.98
C ALA A 24 18.07 -0.47 -1.97
N GLN A 25 18.14 -1.12 -0.81
CA GLN A 25 17.77 -2.54 -0.66
C GLN A 25 16.27 -2.73 -0.51
N VAL A 26 15.58 -1.79 0.14
CA VAL A 26 14.12 -1.88 0.41
C VAL A 26 13.29 -1.40 -0.77
N TRP A 27 13.69 -0.34 -1.46
CA TRP A 27 12.90 0.28 -2.53
C TRP A 27 12.49 -0.65 -3.67
N PRO A 28 13.34 -1.55 -4.20
CA PRO A 28 12.96 -2.42 -5.32
C PRO A 28 11.72 -3.28 -5.05
N PHE A 29 11.42 -3.58 -3.78
CA PHE A 29 10.21 -4.31 -3.37
C PHE A 29 8.93 -3.48 -3.54
N LEU A 30 9.01 -2.18 -3.33
CA LEU A 30 7.90 -1.24 -3.48
C LEU A 30 7.79 -0.68 -4.90
N GLU A 31 8.92 -0.51 -5.58
CA GLU A 31 9.03 -0.05 -6.96
C GLU A 31 8.32 -1.00 -7.95
N ASP A 32 8.33 -2.30 -7.66
CA ASP A 32 7.54 -3.31 -8.38
C ASP A 32 6.04 -3.16 -8.05
N PHE A 33 5.44 -2.07 -8.55
CA PHE A 33 4.04 -1.70 -8.27
C PHE A 33 3.06 -2.84 -8.55
N GLY A 34 3.24 -3.57 -9.65
CA GLY A 34 2.40 -4.72 -10.00
C GLY A 34 2.70 -5.99 -9.20
N GLY A 35 3.79 -6.03 -8.45
CA GLY A 35 4.25 -7.19 -7.69
C GLY A 35 3.86 -7.18 -6.22
N LEU A 36 2.75 -6.54 -5.82
CA LEU A 36 2.38 -6.39 -4.40
C LEU A 36 2.33 -7.72 -3.64
N HIS A 37 1.83 -8.79 -4.26
CA HIS A 37 1.78 -10.16 -3.71
C HIS A 37 3.16 -10.72 -3.30
N LYS A 38 4.26 -10.16 -3.81
CA LYS A 38 5.61 -10.57 -3.42
C LYS A 38 5.94 -10.08 -2.01
N ILE A 39 5.35 -8.97 -1.57
CA ILE A 39 5.68 -8.30 -0.30
C ILE A 39 4.51 -8.33 0.67
N ASP A 40 3.28 -8.40 0.19
CA ASP A 40 2.08 -8.56 1.00
C ASP A 40 1.60 -10.02 0.94
N PRO A 41 1.85 -10.83 1.98
CA PRO A 41 1.39 -12.22 2.06
C PRO A 41 -0.14 -12.33 2.19
N LEU A 42 -0.87 -11.24 2.42
CA LEU A 42 -2.33 -11.25 2.35
C LEU A 42 -2.83 -11.20 0.90
N ALA A 43 -2.04 -10.69 -0.04
CA ALA A 43 -2.41 -10.64 -1.44
C ALA A 43 -2.08 -11.98 -2.13
N ASP A 44 -3.12 -12.74 -2.48
CA ASP A 44 -2.98 -14.01 -3.23
C ASP A 44 -2.38 -13.76 -4.62
N ILE A 45 -2.82 -12.69 -5.27
CA ILE A 45 -2.38 -12.30 -6.61
C ILE A 45 -2.22 -10.79 -6.71
N SER A 46 -1.22 -10.36 -7.48
CA SER A 46 -1.12 -8.99 -7.98
C SER A 46 -0.33 -8.96 -9.28
N TYR A 47 -0.79 -8.20 -10.26
CA TYR A 47 -0.10 -8.05 -11.55
C TYR A 47 -0.47 -6.72 -12.20
N ALA A 48 0.38 -6.25 -13.14
CA ALA A 48 0.06 -5.13 -14.01
C ALA A 48 -1.03 -5.56 -15.01
N LEU A 49 -2.15 -4.85 -15.00
CA LEU A 49 -3.29 -5.09 -15.88
C LEU A 49 -3.19 -4.28 -17.17
N GLU A 50 -2.80 -3.01 -17.06
CA GLU A 50 -2.70 -2.08 -18.20
C GLU A 50 -1.55 -1.08 -17.99
N GLY A 51 -0.92 -0.61 -19.05
CA GLY A 51 0.11 0.43 -19.02
C GLY A 51 1.53 -0.13 -19.05
N VAL A 52 2.49 0.70 -18.66
CA VAL A 52 3.93 0.38 -18.72
C VAL A 52 4.51 0.36 -17.31
N TYR A 53 5.25 -0.70 -16.98
CA TYR A 53 5.91 -0.85 -15.68
C TYR A 53 6.73 0.39 -15.29
N GLY A 54 6.54 0.87 -14.06
CA GLY A 54 7.26 2.02 -13.52
C GLY A 54 6.81 3.40 -14.04
N HIS A 55 5.86 3.47 -14.99
CA HIS A 55 5.40 4.73 -15.56
C HIS A 55 4.00 5.14 -15.08
N PRO A 56 3.74 6.45 -14.90
CA PRO A 56 2.40 6.96 -14.64
C PRO A 56 1.37 6.42 -15.64
N GLY A 57 0.22 6.00 -15.13
CA GLY A 57 -0.84 5.36 -15.92
C GLY A 57 -0.87 3.84 -15.82
N LEU A 58 0.16 3.19 -15.27
CA LEU A 58 0.15 1.76 -14.97
C LEU A 58 -1.00 1.43 -14.01
N ILE A 59 -1.84 0.46 -14.37
CA ILE A 59 -2.91 -0.05 -13.52
C ILE A 59 -2.51 -1.45 -13.06
N ARG A 60 -2.58 -1.69 -11.76
CA ARG A 60 -2.47 -3.04 -11.19
C ARG A 60 -3.83 -3.56 -10.75
N PHE A 61 -4.01 -4.86 -10.87
CA PHE A 61 -5.03 -5.61 -10.16
C PHE A 61 -4.38 -6.34 -8.99
N CYS A 62 -4.99 -6.32 -7.82
CA CYS A 62 -4.61 -7.19 -6.70
C CYS A 62 -5.84 -7.75 -6.00
N ALA A 63 -5.72 -8.96 -5.46
CA ALA A 63 -6.80 -9.61 -4.74
C ALA A 63 -6.28 -10.48 -3.60
N SER A 64 -7.11 -10.62 -2.57
CA SER A 64 -6.86 -11.41 -1.37
C SER A 64 -8.11 -12.20 -0.97
N SER A 65 -7.92 -13.45 -0.56
CA SER A 65 -8.98 -14.29 0.00
C SER A 65 -9.01 -14.14 1.51
N THR A 66 -10.18 -13.88 2.07
CA THR A 66 -10.40 -13.79 3.51
C THR A 66 -11.58 -14.67 3.92
N THR A 67 -11.49 -15.30 5.09
CA THR A 67 -12.58 -16.12 5.63
C THR A 67 -13.36 -15.28 6.65
N THR A 68 -14.66 -15.17 6.45
CA THR A 68 -15.55 -14.46 7.39
C THR A 68 -15.72 -15.25 8.69
N GLU A 69 -16.29 -14.61 9.71
CA GLU A 69 -16.65 -15.27 10.96
C GLU A 69 -17.65 -16.42 10.76
N THR A 70 -18.45 -16.38 9.68
CA THR A 70 -19.38 -17.45 9.29
C THR A 70 -18.69 -18.62 8.58
N GLY A 71 -17.37 -18.53 8.33
CA GLY A 71 -16.60 -19.55 7.61
C GLY A 71 -16.68 -19.44 6.10
N GLU A 72 -17.30 -18.39 5.56
CA GLU A 72 -17.40 -18.16 4.11
C GLU A 72 -16.13 -17.49 3.59
N THR A 73 -15.58 -18.01 2.48
CA THR A 73 -14.46 -17.36 1.80
C THR A 73 -14.98 -16.23 0.92
N LYS A 74 -14.47 -15.02 1.16
CA LYS A 74 -14.69 -13.83 0.33
C LYS A 74 -13.38 -13.41 -0.33
N VAL A 75 -13.46 -13.01 -1.59
CA VAL A 75 -12.34 -12.38 -2.30
C VAL A 75 -12.49 -10.87 -2.22
N LEU A 76 -11.47 -10.19 -1.70
CA LEU A 76 -11.29 -8.75 -1.74
C LEU A 76 -10.39 -8.40 -2.92
N TRP A 77 -10.65 -7.30 -3.63
CA TRP A 77 -9.83 -6.89 -4.77
C TRP A 77 -9.79 -5.37 -4.94
N PHE A 78 -8.73 -4.92 -5.63
CA PHE A 78 -8.51 -3.54 -6.01
C PHE A 78 -8.01 -3.43 -7.45
N HIS A 79 -8.42 -2.35 -8.11
CA HIS A 79 -7.77 -1.78 -9.28
C HIS A 79 -7.13 -0.46 -8.86
N GLU A 80 -5.81 -0.36 -9.00
CA GLU A 80 -5.04 0.79 -8.53
C GLU A 80 -4.18 1.34 -9.65
N LYS A 81 -4.20 2.66 -9.82
CA LYS A 81 -3.49 3.36 -10.87
C LYS A 81 -2.31 4.12 -10.31
N LEU A 82 -1.13 3.86 -10.86
CA LEU A 82 0.08 4.60 -10.58
C LEU A 82 -0.02 6.02 -11.16
N LEU A 83 0.14 7.02 -10.31
CA LEU A 83 0.08 8.44 -10.67
C LEU A 83 1.46 9.05 -10.90
N ALA A 84 2.44 8.63 -10.10
CA ALA A 84 3.82 9.09 -10.19
C ALA A 84 4.76 8.03 -9.60
N MET A 85 5.97 7.93 -10.13
CA MET A 85 7.04 7.06 -9.66
C MET A 85 8.33 7.87 -9.71
N ASP A 86 9.04 7.97 -8.59
CA ASP A 86 10.33 8.65 -8.50
C ASP A 86 11.34 7.75 -7.75
N PRO A 87 12.17 7.00 -8.50
CA PRO A 87 13.22 6.16 -7.92
C PRO A 87 14.31 6.97 -7.20
N THR A 88 14.46 8.27 -7.49
CA THR A 88 15.51 9.10 -6.87
C THR A 88 15.14 9.50 -5.45
N THR A 89 13.85 9.69 -5.19
CA THR A 89 13.30 9.98 -3.85
C THR A 89 12.73 8.73 -3.17
N TYR A 90 12.82 7.56 -3.80
CA TYR A 90 12.24 6.29 -3.35
C TYR A 90 10.77 6.43 -2.98
N SER A 91 9.98 7.01 -3.88
CA SER A 91 8.55 7.25 -3.64
C SER A 91 7.67 7.07 -4.86
N TYR A 92 6.42 6.70 -4.63
CA TYR A 92 5.40 6.66 -5.67
C TYR A 92 4.03 7.03 -5.12
N ASN A 93 3.16 7.53 -6.01
CA ASN A 93 1.78 7.88 -5.71
C ASN A 93 0.84 7.03 -6.55
N TYR A 94 -0.30 6.66 -5.99
CA TYR A 94 -1.34 5.93 -6.71
C TYR A 94 -2.74 6.32 -6.23
N GLU A 95 -3.74 5.95 -7.01
CA GLU A 95 -5.15 6.07 -6.62
C GLU A 95 -5.87 4.73 -6.78
N VAL A 96 -6.84 4.47 -5.91
CA VAL A 96 -7.76 3.36 -6.06
C VAL A 96 -8.84 3.78 -7.07
N LEU A 97 -8.97 3.02 -8.16
CA LEU A 97 -9.99 3.25 -9.18
C LEU A 97 -11.29 2.53 -8.81
N GLU A 98 -11.18 1.24 -8.53
CA GLU A 98 -12.31 0.36 -8.22
C GLU A 98 -11.88 -0.68 -7.19
N ASN A 99 -12.80 -1.11 -6.33
CA ASN A 99 -12.57 -2.16 -5.35
C ASN A 99 -13.91 -2.66 -4.80
N ASN A 100 -13.89 -3.80 -4.12
CA ASN A 100 -15.04 -4.32 -3.37
C ASN A 100 -14.84 -4.28 -1.84
N VAL A 101 -13.88 -3.47 -1.38
CA VAL A 101 -13.46 -3.37 0.03
C VAL A 101 -14.16 -2.22 0.76
N GLY A 102 -14.50 -1.14 0.04
CA GLY A 102 -15.26 -0.01 0.59
C GLY A 102 -14.65 1.36 0.31
N PHE A 103 -13.57 1.46 -0.47
CA PHE A 103 -13.02 2.74 -0.89
C PHE A 103 -13.84 3.31 -2.05
N THR A 104 -14.45 4.48 -1.85
CA THR A 104 -15.05 5.29 -2.92
C THR A 104 -14.10 6.39 -3.40
N TYR A 105 -13.11 6.72 -2.57
CA TYR A 105 -12.03 7.64 -2.88
C TYR A 105 -10.80 7.25 -2.07
N CYS A 106 -9.67 6.99 -2.72
CA CYS A 106 -8.40 6.81 -2.02
C CYS A 106 -7.24 7.21 -2.93
N LYS A 107 -6.40 8.12 -2.42
CA LYS A 107 -5.09 8.45 -3.00
C LYS A 107 -4.04 8.22 -1.94
N SER A 108 -2.97 7.54 -2.33
CA SER A 108 -1.93 7.12 -1.39
C SER A 108 -0.55 7.30 -1.99
N SER A 109 0.43 7.42 -1.10
CA SER A 109 1.84 7.53 -1.45
C SER A 109 2.67 6.60 -0.58
N PHE A 110 3.60 5.88 -1.20
CA PHE A 110 4.69 5.22 -0.50
C PHE A 110 5.96 6.04 -0.61
N LYS A 111 6.76 6.05 0.46
CA LYS A 111 8.10 6.62 0.46
C LYS A 111 9.02 5.80 1.37
N VAL A 112 10.28 5.66 0.98
CA VAL A 112 11.31 5.03 1.82
C VAL A 112 12.32 6.08 2.28
N VAL A 113 12.46 6.25 3.58
CA VAL A 113 13.36 7.22 4.23
C VAL A 113 14.33 6.50 5.18
N PRO A 114 15.49 7.09 5.51
CA PRO A 114 16.38 6.50 6.53
C PRO A 114 15.73 6.57 7.91
N ILE A 115 15.92 5.55 8.75
CA ILE A 115 15.45 5.57 10.15
C ILE A 115 16.18 6.70 10.89
N ASP A 116 15.41 7.62 11.46
CA ASP A 116 15.92 8.76 12.24
C ASP A 116 16.98 9.60 11.48
N GLY A 117 16.96 9.56 10.14
CA GLY A 117 17.92 10.24 9.27
C GLY A 117 19.27 9.53 9.09
N ASP A 118 19.45 8.31 9.62
CA ASP A 118 20.68 7.54 9.54
C ASP A 118 20.49 6.24 8.72
N GLU A 119 21.15 6.17 7.56
CA GLU A 119 21.16 4.99 6.69
C GLU A 119 21.71 3.72 7.38
N LYS A 120 22.52 3.88 8.44
CA LYS A 120 23.08 2.74 9.19
C LYS A 120 22.05 2.04 10.06
N LEU A 121 21.02 2.77 10.52
CA LEU A 121 19.93 2.20 11.29
C LEU A 121 18.99 1.37 10.40
N GLY A 122 18.92 1.71 9.12
CA GLY A 122 18.11 1.04 8.11
C GLY A 122 17.06 1.98 7.53
N SER A 123 15.95 1.42 7.08
CA SER A 123 14.90 2.14 6.33
C SER A 123 13.59 2.20 7.08
N GLN A 124 12.85 3.28 6.90
CA GLN A 124 11.46 3.42 7.30
C GLN A 124 10.61 3.58 6.05
N ILE A 125 9.59 2.74 5.92
CA ILE A 125 8.56 2.88 4.89
C ILE A 125 7.48 3.78 5.47
N GLU A 126 7.12 4.82 4.73
CA GLU A 126 6.01 5.73 5.02
C GLU A 126 4.90 5.46 4.00
N TRP A 127 3.67 5.26 4.50
CA TRP A 127 2.49 5.16 3.65
C TRP A 127 1.51 6.25 4.09
N THR A 128 1.37 7.26 3.22
CA THR A 128 0.41 8.35 3.42
C THR A 128 -0.83 8.08 2.59
N TYR A 129 -1.98 8.55 3.07
CA TYR A 129 -3.24 8.35 2.40
C TYR A 129 -4.20 9.53 2.63
N VAL A 130 -5.06 9.75 1.65
CA VAL A 130 -6.30 10.51 1.76
C VAL A 130 -7.40 9.60 1.23
N SER A 131 -8.36 9.26 2.09
CA SER A 131 -9.38 8.26 1.81
C SER A 131 -10.77 8.72 2.27
N ASN A 132 -11.83 8.18 1.68
CA ASN A 132 -13.15 8.22 2.32
C ASN A 132 -13.15 7.41 3.62
N LEU A 133 -14.07 7.73 4.53
CA LEU A 133 -14.44 6.83 5.62
C LEU A 133 -15.25 5.64 5.09
N PHE A 134 -15.12 4.50 5.77
CA PHE A 134 -15.85 3.29 5.43
C PHE A 134 -17.25 3.37 6.04
N GLU A 135 -18.28 3.12 5.22
CA GLU A 135 -19.66 3.15 5.69
C GLU A 135 -19.86 2.14 6.82
N GLY A 136 -20.49 2.58 7.92
CA GLY A 136 -20.76 1.74 9.09
C GLY A 136 -19.54 1.29 9.88
N LYS A 137 -18.34 1.83 9.59
CA LYS A 137 -17.10 1.58 10.34
C LYS A 137 -16.68 2.82 11.12
N PRO A 138 -15.98 2.65 12.25
CA PRO A 138 -15.48 3.79 13.00
C PRO A 138 -14.28 4.45 12.29
N PRO A 139 -13.98 5.74 12.52
CA PRO A 139 -12.96 6.48 11.79
C PRO A 139 -11.56 5.86 11.85
N GLU A 140 -11.20 5.23 12.97
CA GLU A 140 -9.92 4.54 13.19
C GLU A 140 -9.71 3.35 12.25
N HIS A 141 -10.80 2.76 11.71
CA HIS A 141 -10.72 1.57 10.86
C HIS A 141 -9.83 1.78 9.63
N VAL A 142 -9.84 3.00 9.06
CA VAL A 142 -8.99 3.34 7.91
C VAL A 142 -7.52 3.33 8.33
N ALA A 143 -7.19 3.95 9.46
CA ALA A 143 -5.82 4.00 9.97
C ALA A 143 -5.30 2.60 10.33
N ASP A 144 -6.14 1.78 10.96
CA ASP A 144 -5.81 0.39 11.30
C ASP A 144 -5.56 -0.44 10.03
N TYR A 145 -6.40 -0.29 9.00
CA TYR A 145 -6.21 -0.97 7.71
C TYR A 145 -4.85 -0.67 7.10
N PHE A 146 -4.49 0.61 6.96
CA PHE A 146 -3.19 0.99 6.39
C PHE A 146 -2.02 0.53 7.27
N ASN A 147 -2.13 0.69 8.59
CA ASN A 147 -1.07 0.30 9.52
C ASN A 147 -0.82 -1.21 9.47
N THR A 148 -1.86 -2.03 9.59
CA THR A 148 -1.72 -3.50 9.58
C THR A 148 -1.07 -4.00 8.31
N ASN A 149 -1.52 -3.53 7.14
CA ASN A 149 -0.92 -3.93 5.86
C ASN A 149 0.54 -3.46 5.76
N LEU A 150 0.86 -2.24 6.21
CA LEU A 150 2.23 -1.73 6.19
C LEU A 150 3.19 -2.56 7.06
N GLN A 151 2.78 -2.90 8.29
CA GLN A 151 3.62 -3.69 9.19
C GLN A 151 3.92 -5.07 8.61
N ILE A 152 2.90 -5.70 8.00
CA ILE A 152 3.04 -7.00 7.34
C ILE A 152 4.03 -6.90 6.18
N MET A 153 3.88 -5.92 5.28
CA MET A 153 4.80 -5.74 4.15
C MET A 153 6.25 -5.49 4.61
N ALA A 154 6.45 -4.61 5.58
CA ALA A 154 7.79 -4.29 6.10
C ALA A 154 8.46 -5.54 6.72
N THR A 155 7.71 -6.31 7.50
CA THR A 155 8.19 -7.57 8.09
C THR A 155 8.60 -8.57 7.02
N ASN A 156 7.80 -8.71 5.97
CA ASN A 156 8.06 -9.65 4.89
C ASN A 156 9.27 -9.21 4.04
N ILE A 157 9.39 -7.92 3.71
CA ILE A 157 10.57 -7.36 3.03
C ILE A 157 11.84 -7.63 3.85
N LYS A 158 11.81 -7.36 5.16
CA LYS A 158 12.94 -7.63 6.05
C LYS A 158 13.36 -9.09 5.99
N LYS A 159 12.39 -10.01 6.11
CA LYS A 159 12.63 -11.46 6.03
C LYS A 159 13.29 -11.86 4.70
N TYR A 160 12.79 -11.39 3.56
CA TYR A 160 13.40 -11.69 2.26
C TYR A 160 14.84 -11.19 2.13
N LEU A 161 15.13 -10.03 2.72
CA LEU A 161 16.48 -9.48 2.71
C LEU A 161 17.41 -10.29 3.61
N GLU A 162 16.96 -10.69 4.80
CA GLU A 162 17.71 -11.57 5.72
C GLU A 162 18.02 -12.94 5.11
N GLU A 163 17.07 -13.55 4.39
CA GLU A 163 17.28 -14.85 3.72
C GLU A 163 18.31 -14.81 2.57
N LYS A 164 18.59 -13.62 2.03
CA LYS A 164 19.54 -13.39 0.93
C LYS A 164 20.90 -12.83 1.40
N SER A 165 21.04 -12.55 2.70
CA SER A 165 22.24 -11.97 3.33
C SER A 165 23.26 -13.04 3.68
#